data_AF-A0A813C312-F1
#
_entry.id   AF-A0A813C312-F1
#
_cell.length_a   1.000
_cell.length_b   1.000
_cell.length_c   1.000
_cell.angle_alpha   90.00
_cell.angle_beta   90.00
_cell.angle_gamma   90.00
#
_symmetry.space_group_name_H-M   'P 1'
#
loop_
_entity.id
_entity.type
_entity.pdbx_description
1 polymer ?
#
loop_
_entity_poly.entity_id
_entity_poly.type
_entity_poly.pdbx_seq_one_letter_code
_entity_poly.pdbx_strand_id
1 'polypeptide(L)'
;WSMVLLGIFMSMGGLALGNLLMEFVMDDAASLEDRQWIWLRYGTAYRALYTLYEITFAGNWPTNVRPVLEKVSHVYVIFFVLYVTVIVFAVIRVITAIFLKDTLDAAHNDAENLILDKMRKKAEYVGKLEAVFQAIDKCGDGMISEERLTEILSNPKVAAYFQTLELDVHESRALFHILDNGDGEVTREEFIDGILRCKGGARAIDQIQMHADLRQLDKKVVKLVKSLQKSDVIKGKRQ
;
A
#
# COMPACT_ATOMS: atom_id res chain seq x y z
N TRP A 1 21.60 7.15 -11.17
CA TRP A 1 22.21 8.35 -11.78
C TRP A 1 22.86 9.25 -10.73
N SER A 2 22.23 9.48 -9.57
CA SER A 2 22.74 10.37 -8.51
C SER A 2 24.14 10.02 -8.00
N MET A 3 24.42 8.73 -7.82
CA MET A 3 25.76 8.25 -7.41
C MET A 3 26.84 8.51 -8.47
N VAL A 4 26.49 8.45 -9.76
CA VAL A 4 27.41 8.74 -10.86
C VAL A 4 27.71 10.24 -10.90
N LEU A 5 26.69 11.08 -10.76
CA LEU A 5 26.86 12.53 -10.69
C LEU A 5 27.73 12.95 -9.50
N LEU A 6 27.49 12.35 -8.33
CA LEU A 6 28.32 12.57 -7.14
C LEU A 6 29.77 12.13 -7.39
N GLY A 7 29.98 10.98 -8.04
CA GLY A 7 31.31 10.50 -8.45
C GLY A 7 32.06 11.48 -9.35
N ILE A 8 31.36 12.13 -10.29
CA ILE A 8 31.94 13.16 -11.17
C ILE A 8 32.40 14.37 -10.34
N PHE A 9 31.55 14.89 -9.44
CA PHE A 9 31.93 16.01 -8.58
C PHE A 9 33.09 15.68 -7.64
N MET A 10 33.12 14.48 -7.06
CA MET A 10 34.23 14.01 -6.24
C MET A 10 35.52 13.90 -7.07
N SER A 11 35.43 13.44 -8.31
CA SER A 11 36.59 13.32 -9.22
C SER A 11 37.13 14.69 -9.62
N MET A 12 36.25 15.64 -9.96
CA MET A 12 36.64 17.02 -10.28
C MET A 12 37.31 17.71 -9.08
N GLY A 13 36.70 17.59 -7.90
CA GLY A 13 37.28 18.15 -6.66
C GLY A 13 38.61 17.50 -6.31
N GLY A 14 38.74 16.18 -6.49
CA GLY A 14 39.94 15.42 -6.16
C GLY A 14 41.11 15.81 -7.07
N LEU A 15 40.85 15.93 -8.37
CA LEU A 15 41.85 16.40 -9.34
C LEU A 15 42.26 17.85 -9.08
N ALA A 16 41.29 18.74 -8.80
CA ALA A 16 41.59 20.15 -8.50
C ALA A 16 42.49 20.28 -7.26
N LEU A 17 42.11 19.61 -6.17
CA LEU A 17 42.86 19.65 -4.92
C LEU A 17 44.23 18.95 -5.03
N GLY A 18 44.29 17.80 -5.72
CA GLY A 18 45.55 17.10 -5.96
C GLY A 18 46.56 17.93 -6.76
N ASN A 19 46.09 18.65 -7.78
CA ASN A 19 46.94 19.58 -8.54
C ASN A 19 47.40 20.77 -7.69
N LEU A 20 46.50 21.38 -6.90
CA LEU A 20 46.86 22.52 -6.06
C LEU A 20 47.82 22.16 -4.92
N LEU A 21 47.77 20.93 -4.39
CA LEU A 21 48.67 20.48 -3.33
C LEU A 21 50.00 19.96 -3.85
N MET A 22 50.13 19.74 -5.16
CA MET A 22 51.35 19.21 -5.76
C MET A 22 52.54 20.15 -5.59
N GLU A 23 52.31 21.46 -5.58
CA GLU A 23 53.35 22.47 -5.33
C GLU A 23 54.01 22.26 -3.96
N PHE A 24 53.22 22.08 -2.90
CA PHE A 24 53.74 21.79 -1.56
C PHE A 24 54.44 20.44 -1.48
N VAL A 25 53.91 19.42 -2.17
CA VAL A 25 54.51 18.08 -2.17
C VAL A 25 55.91 18.09 -2.82
N MET A 26 56.13 18.95 -3.81
CA MET A 26 57.42 19.08 -4.49
C MET A 26 58.37 20.08 -3.83
N ASP A 27 57.94 20.81 -2.80
CA ASP A 27 58.77 21.78 -2.09
C ASP A 27 59.79 21.09 -1.17
N ASP A 28 61.08 21.17 -1.53
CA ASP A 28 62.17 20.61 -0.74
C ASP A 28 62.50 21.38 0.54
N ALA A 29 61.94 22.58 0.73
CA ALA A 29 62.05 23.32 1.98
C ALA A 29 61.05 22.84 3.05
N ALA A 30 59.97 22.18 2.65
CA ALA A 30 58.95 21.66 3.56
C ALA A 30 59.40 20.35 4.22
N SER A 31 58.81 20.03 5.39
CA SER A 31 59.17 18.82 6.14
C SER A 31 58.82 17.55 5.34
N LEU A 32 59.72 16.56 5.36
CA LEU A 32 59.53 15.30 4.64
C LEU A 32 58.27 14.54 5.12
N GLU A 33 58.01 14.58 6.42
CA GLU A 33 56.85 13.91 7.03
C GLU A 33 55.53 14.51 6.51
N ASP A 34 55.45 15.83 6.39
CA ASP A 34 54.24 16.52 5.95
C ASP A 34 53.98 16.32 4.45
N ARG A 35 55.04 16.36 3.65
CA ARG A 35 55.00 16.05 2.21
C ARG A 35 54.52 14.62 1.98
N GLN A 36 55.04 13.64 2.74
CA GLN A 36 54.62 12.25 2.65
C GLN A 36 53.15 12.08 3.05
N TRP A 37 52.71 12.73 4.13
CA TRP A 37 51.32 12.66 4.59
C TRP A 37 50.34 13.18 3.53
N ILE A 38 50.66 14.33 2.90
CA ILE A 38 49.85 14.94 1.85
C ILE A 38 49.88 14.08 0.59
N TRP A 39 51.05 13.57 0.19
CA TRP A 39 51.16 12.71 -0.98
C TRP A 39 50.37 11.40 -0.85
N LEU A 40 50.33 10.81 0.35
CA LEU A 40 49.54 9.61 0.64
C LEU A 40 48.02 9.81 0.50
N ARG A 41 47.52 11.05 0.62
CA ARG A 41 46.08 11.39 0.54
C ARG A 41 45.68 12.11 -0.73
N TYR A 42 46.52 12.99 -1.24
CA TYR A 42 46.18 13.89 -2.35
C TYR A 42 47.14 13.78 -3.54
N GLY A 43 48.23 13.01 -3.41
CA GLY A 43 49.32 13.00 -4.40
C GLY A 43 48.99 12.37 -5.75
N THR A 44 47.92 11.59 -5.85
CA THR A 44 47.45 11.01 -7.12
C THR A 44 45.95 11.21 -7.26
N ALA A 45 45.45 11.17 -8.49
CA ALA A 45 44.02 11.29 -8.78
C ALA A 45 43.16 10.29 -7.98
N TYR A 46 43.62 9.03 -7.88
CA TYR A 46 42.89 8.00 -7.15
C TYR A 46 42.88 8.26 -5.63
N ARG A 47 43.99 8.74 -5.06
CA ARG A 47 44.09 9.03 -3.62
C ARG A 47 43.22 10.22 -3.26
N ALA A 48 43.33 11.30 -4.04
CA ALA A 48 42.53 12.49 -3.80
C ALA A 48 41.03 12.20 -3.93
N LEU A 49 40.63 11.39 -4.92
CA LEU A 49 39.26 10.91 -5.06
C LEU A 49 38.82 10.10 -3.83
N TYR A 50 39.65 9.16 -3.36
CA TYR A 50 39.34 8.35 -2.18
C TYR A 50 39.24 9.20 -0.90
N THR A 51 40.14 10.14 -0.69
CA THR A 51 40.09 11.06 0.46
C THR A 51 38.86 11.97 0.42
N LEU A 52 38.43 12.44 -0.76
CA LEU A 52 37.17 13.16 -0.90
C LEU A 52 35.94 12.27 -0.69
N TYR A 53 36.02 11.00 -1.09
CA TYR A 53 34.99 10.01 -0.76
C TYR A 53 34.87 9.81 0.76
N GLU A 54 35.99 9.67 1.49
CA GLU A 54 36.00 9.62 2.96
C GLU A 54 35.40 10.87 3.57
N ILE A 55 35.80 12.07 3.11
CA ILE A 55 35.23 13.34 3.55
C ILE A 55 33.71 13.37 3.35
N THR A 56 33.23 12.82 2.22
CA THR A 56 31.82 12.86 1.82
C THR A 56 30.95 11.92 2.65
N PHE A 57 31.42 10.71 2.91
CA PHE A 57 30.59 9.66 3.52
C PHE A 57 30.94 9.33 4.98
N ALA A 58 32.21 9.43 5.37
CA ALA A 58 32.64 9.07 6.73
C ALA A 58 32.52 10.24 7.71
N GLY A 59 32.38 11.48 7.22
CA GLY A 59 32.28 12.67 8.06
C GLY A 59 33.55 13.02 8.84
N ASN A 60 34.65 12.29 8.61
CA ASN A 60 35.97 12.49 9.23
C ASN A 60 36.76 13.65 8.58
N TRP A 61 36.06 14.60 7.96
CA TRP A 61 36.66 15.67 7.20
C TRP A 61 37.65 16.54 7.99
N PRO A 62 37.49 16.83 9.30
CA PRO A 62 38.48 17.62 10.02
C PRO A 62 39.86 16.95 10.05
N THR A 63 39.92 15.61 10.09
CA THR A 63 41.17 14.84 10.11
C THR A 63 41.93 14.93 8.79
N ASN A 64 41.19 14.99 7.67
CA ASN A 64 41.78 15.10 6.34
C ASN A 64 42.06 16.57 5.95
N VAL A 65 41.32 17.54 6.52
CA VAL A 65 41.40 18.97 6.18
C VAL A 65 42.37 19.76 7.06
N ARG A 66 42.36 19.57 8.38
CA ARG A 66 43.17 20.40 9.31
C ARG A 66 44.66 20.38 9.00
N PRO A 67 45.30 19.23 8.71
CA PRO A 67 46.72 19.21 8.38
C PRO A 67 47.03 19.99 7.09
N VAL A 68 46.12 20.03 6.13
CA VAL A 68 46.29 20.85 4.91
C VAL A 68 46.25 22.34 5.26
N LEU A 69 45.32 22.75 6.11
CA LEU A 69 45.18 24.16 6.52
C LEU A 69 46.35 24.64 7.37
N GLU A 70 46.82 23.81 8.30
CA GLU A 70 47.85 24.18 9.28
C GLU A 70 49.26 24.07 8.70
N LYS A 71 49.51 23.10 7.80
CA LYS A 71 50.85 22.80 7.30
C LYS A 71 51.14 23.30 5.89
N VAL A 72 50.12 23.54 5.06
CA VAL A 72 50.28 24.05 3.69
C VAL A 72 49.91 25.53 3.60
N SER A 73 48.62 25.83 3.78
CA SER A 73 48.11 27.21 3.73
C SER A 73 46.66 27.28 4.18
N HIS A 74 46.30 28.35 4.87
CA HIS A 74 44.92 28.60 5.27
C HIS A 74 43.97 28.90 4.10
N VAL A 75 44.49 29.27 2.91
CA VAL A 75 43.67 29.58 1.72
C VAL A 75 42.81 28.39 1.27
N TYR A 76 43.27 27.16 1.50
CA TYR A 76 42.52 25.94 1.18
C TYR A 76 41.22 25.78 1.97
N VAL A 77 40.99 26.59 3.02
CA VAL A 77 39.73 26.61 3.76
C VAL A 77 38.53 26.91 2.86
N ILE A 78 38.74 27.79 1.87
CA ILE A 78 37.70 28.18 0.91
C ILE A 78 37.23 26.95 0.12
N PHE A 79 38.17 26.15 -0.38
CA PHE A 79 37.85 24.93 -1.13
C PHE A 79 37.08 23.92 -0.28
N PHE A 80 37.59 23.60 0.92
CA PHE A 80 36.98 22.56 1.75
C PHE A 80 35.62 22.96 2.32
N VAL A 81 35.45 24.22 2.74
CA VAL A 81 34.16 24.71 3.23
C VAL A 81 33.11 24.70 2.12
N LEU A 82 33.47 25.17 0.91
CA LEU A 82 32.58 25.11 -0.25
C LEU A 82 32.23 23.67 -0.62
N TYR A 83 33.23 22.78 -0.65
CA TYR A 83 33.03 21.37 -0.95
C TYR A 83 32.11 20.69 0.06
N VAL A 84 32.36 20.86 1.37
CA VAL A 84 31.53 20.27 2.42
C VAL A 84 30.10 20.82 2.39
N THR A 85 29.94 22.12 2.19
CA THR A 85 28.60 22.73 2.16
C THR A 85 27.80 22.31 0.92
N VAL A 86 28.42 22.31 -0.26
CA VAL A 86 27.72 21.99 -1.50
C VAL A 86 27.55 20.47 -1.66
N ILE A 87 28.62 19.69 -1.53
CA ILE A 87 28.59 18.25 -1.80
C ILE A 87 27.98 17.50 -0.62
N VAL A 88 28.51 17.69 0.59
CA VAL A 88 28.10 16.90 1.77
C VAL A 88 26.75 17.35 2.30
N PHE A 89 26.53 18.66 2.43
CA PHE A 89 25.26 19.17 2.95
C PHE A 89 24.17 19.27 1.87
N ALA A 90 24.41 19.92 0.73
CA ALA A 90 23.32 20.11 -0.25
C ALA A 90 23.09 18.86 -1.13
N VAL A 91 24.11 18.37 -1.83
CA VAL A 91 23.93 17.28 -2.82
C VAL A 91 23.50 15.97 -2.16
N ILE A 92 24.16 15.51 -1.09
CA ILE A 92 23.73 14.27 -0.40
C ILE A 92 22.27 14.39 0.07
N ARG A 93 21.88 15.52 0.67
CA ARG A 93 20.51 15.71 1.17
C ARG A 93 19.47 15.70 0.05
N VAL A 94 19.76 16.34 -1.08
CA VAL A 94 18.88 16.30 -2.27
C VAL A 94 18.76 14.87 -2.80
N ILE A 95 19.87 14.13 -2.89
CA ILE A 95 19.86 12.74 -3.34
C ILE A 95 19.00 11.88 -2.40
N THR A 96 19.22 11.97 -1.09
CA THR A 96 18.42 11.23 -0.09
C THR A 96 16.94 11.58 -0.18
N ALA A 97 16.60 12.87 -0.36
CA ALA A 97 15.22 13.32 -0.48
C ALA A 97 14.51 12.75 -1.72
N ILE A 98 15.21 12.70 -2.86
CA ILE A 98 14.65 12.11 -4.10
C ILE A 98 14.39 10.61 -3.90
N PHE A 99 15.35 9.86 -3.34
CA PHE A 99 15.14 8.44 -3.07
C PHE A 99 13.99 8.17 -2.10
N LEU A 100 13.84 9.01 -1.07
CA LEU A 100 12.71 8.91 -0.14
C LEU A 100 11.39 9.22 -0.86
N LYS A 101 11.35 10.26 -1.69
CA LYS A 101 10.17 10.61 -2.48
C LYS A 101 9.76 9.48 -3.41
N ASP A 102 10.69 8.93 -4.20
CA ASP A 102 10.40 7.84 -5.13
C ASP A 102 9.87 6.59 -4.39
N THR A 103 10.42 6.30 -3.21
CA THR A 103 9.96 5.18 -2.36
C THR A 103 8.54 5.42 -1.86
N LEU A 104 8.22 6.63 -1.41
CA LEU A 104 6.88 6.99 -0.96
C LEU A 104 5.85 7.00 -2.10
N ASP A 105 6.23 7.51 -3.26
CA ASP A 105 5.38 7.55 -4.46
C ASP A 105 5.08 6.12 -4.94
N ALA A 106 6.06 5.22 -4.94
CA ALA A 106 5.84 3.79 -5.24
C ALA A 106 4.88 3.14 -4.24
N ALA A 107 5.05 3.39 -2.94
CA ALA A 107 4.15 2.86 -1.92
C ALA A 107 2.70 3.40 -2.05
N HIS A 108 2.54 4.67 -2.46
CA HIS A 108 1.23 5.27 -2.68
C HIS A 108 0.53 4.68 -3.91
N ASN A 109 1.26 4.55 -5.02
CA ASN A 109 0.74 3.96 -6.25
C ASN A 109 0.32 2.50 -6.05
N ASP A 110 1.05 1.72 -5.25
CA ASP A 110 0.65 0.36 -4.91
C ASP A 110 -0.72 0.33 -4.19
N ALA A 111 -0.96 1.27 -3.27
CA ALA A 111 -2.24 1.36 -2.58
C ALA A 111 -3.40 1.73 -3.53
N GLU A 112 -3.20 2.70 -4.43
CA GLU A 112 -4.21 3.08 -5.43
C GLU A 112 -4.46 1.96 -6.45
N ASN A 113 -3.40 1.35 -6.95
CA ASN A 113 -3.49 0.22 -7.89
C ASN A 113 -4.23 -0.96 -7.26
N LEU A 114 -4.02 -1.25 -5.97
CA LEU A 114 -4.76 -2.27 -5.24
C LEU A 114 -6.26 -1.95 -5.15
N ILE A 115 -6.63 -0.69 -4.97
CA ILE A 115 -8.05 -0.26 -4.95
C ILE A 115 -8.67 -0.43 -6.33
N LEU A 116 -7.99 0.04 -7.38
CA LEU A 116 -8.45 -0.10 -8.76
C LEU A 116 -8.61 -1.57 -9.17
N ASP A 117 -7.66 -2.43 -8.79
CA ASP A 117 -7.76 -3.87 -9.04
C ASP A 117 -8.94 -4.52 -8.32
N LYS A 118 -9.24 -4.11 -7.08
CA LYS A 118 -10.43 -4.58 -6.35
C LYS A 118 -11.72 -4.12 -7.05
N MET A 119 -11.78 -2.87 -7.49
CA MET A 119 -12.94 -2.34 -8.22
C MET A 119 -13.14 -3.05 -9.55
N ARG A 120 -12.07 -3.30 -10.32
CA ARG A 120 -12.12 -4.05 -11.59
C ARG A 120 -12.63 -5.47 -11.38
N LYS A 121 -12.07 -6.20 -10.40
CA LYS A 121 -12.53 -7.57 -10.08
C LYS A 121 -13.99 -7.60 -9.66
N LYS A 122 -14.45 -6.60 -8.90
CA LYS A 122 -15.87 -6.48 -8.53
C LYS A 122 -16.73 -6.25 -9.78
N ALA A 123 -16.35 -5.36 -10.67
CA ALA A 123 -17.09 -5.08 -11.91
C ALA A 123 -17.15 -6.31 -12.84
N GLU A 124 -16.04 -7.02 -13.03
CA GLU A 124 -16.00 -8.28 -13.79
C GLU A 124 -16.92 -9.35 -13.18
N TYR A 125 -16.96 -9.44 -11.85
CA TYR A 125 -17.85 -10.36 -11.16
C TYR A 125 -19.32 -9.98 -11.35
N VAL A 126 -19.68 -8.70 -11.21
CA VAL A 126 -21.04 -8.21 -11.48
C VAL A 126 -21.47 -8.52 -12.93
N GLY A 127 -20.59 -8.30 -13.91
CA GLY A 127 -20.88 -8.63 -15.31
C GLY A 127 -21.14 -10.12 -15.54
N LYS A 128 -20.45 -11.02 -14.80
CA LYS A 128 -20.77 -12.46 -14.83
C LYS A 128 -22.13 -12.76 -14.24
N LEU A 129 -22.53 -12.10 -13.15
CA LEU A 129 -23.85 -12.26 -12.54
C LEU A 129 -24.97 -11.75 -13.46
N GLU A 130 -24.75 -10.64 -14.15
CA GLU A 130 -25.68 -10.13 -15.17
C GLU A 130 -25.89 -11.12 -16.31
N ALA A 131 -24.81 -11.72 -16.81
CA ALA A 131 -24.88 -12.74 -17.85
C ALA A 131 -25.65 -14.00 -17.38
N VAL A 132 -25.50 -14.39 -16.11
CA VAL A 132 -26.28 -15.47 -15.52
C VAL A 132 -27.75 -15.10 -15.41
N PHE A 133 -28.06 -13.90 -14.90
CA PHE A 133 -29.43 -13.44 -14.79
C PHE A 133 -30.14 -13.45 -16.14
N GLN A 134 -29.49 -12.95 -17.20
CA GLN A 134 -30.03 -12.99 -18.56
C GLN A 134 -30.23 -14.42 -19.09
N ALA A 135 -29.38 -15.38 -18.74
CA ALA A 135 -29.55 -16.77 -19.14
C ALA A 135 -30.73 -17.47 -18.43
N ILE A 136 -31.07 -16.99 -17.23
CA ILE A 136 -32.16 -17.49 -16.37
C ILE A 136 -33.49 -16.85 -16.76
N ASP A 137 -33.49 -15.55 -17.03
CA ASP A 137 -34.66 -14.78 -17.47
C ASP A 137 -34.98 -15.02 -18.95
N LYS A 138 -35.51 -16.21 -19.24
CA LYS A 138 -36.08 -16.58 -20.55
C LYS A 138 -37.33 -15.77 -20.96
N CYS A 139 -38.00 -15.09 -20.02
CA CYS A 139 -39.27 -14.40 -20.30
C CYS A 139 -39.02 -12.93 -20.64
N GLY A 140 -37.89 -12.38 -20.22
CA GLY A 140 -37.52 -10.98 -20.41
C GLY A 140 -38.36 -10.03 -19.56
N ASP A 141 -39.01 -10.54 -18.51
CA ASP A 141 -39.79 -9.74 -17.56
C ASP A 141 -38.91 -9.13 -16.47
N GLY A 142 -37.63 -9.53 -16.38
CA GLY A 142 -36.67 -9.01 -15.42
C GLY A 142 -36.90 -9.51 -13.99
N MET A 143 -37.76 -10.52 -13.82
CA MET A 143 -38.19 -11.06 -12.52
C MET A 143 -38.02 -12.58 -12.47
N ILE A 144 -37.69 -13.10 -11.29
CA ILE A 144 -37.58 -14.54 -11.06
C ILE A 144 -38.44 -14.91 -9.84
N SER A 145 -39.43 -15.79 -10.04
CA SER A 145 -40.22 -16.38 -8.95
C SER A 145 -39.51 -17.55 -8.26
N GLU A 146 -39.98 -17.94 -7.07
CA GLU A 146 -39.40 -19.03 -6.27
C GLU A 146 -39.39 -20.37 -7.03
N GLU A 147 -40.50 -20.69 -7.70
CA GLU A 147 -40.66 -21.93 -8.46
C GLU A 147 -39.66 -21.97 -9.61
N ARG A 148 -39.50 -20.84 -10.30
CA ARG A 148 -38.60 -20.70 -11.44
C ARG A 148 -37.14 -20.81 -11.02
N LEU A 149 -36.75 -20.17 -9.91
CA LEU A 149 -35.40 -20.28 -9.37
C LEU A 149 -35.09 -21.73 -8.97
N THR A 150 -36.05 -22.42 -8.37
CA THR A 150 -35.91 -23.83 -7.95
C THR A 150 -35.79 -24.78 -9.13
N GLU A 151 -36.58 -24.58 -10.19
CA GLU A 151 -36.48 -25.35 -11.43
C GLU A 151 -35.11 -25.15 -12.10
N ILE A 152 -34.62 -23.92 -12.13
CA ILE A 152 -33.36 -23.56 -12.80
C ILE A 152 -32.15 -24.10 -12.04
N LEU A 153 -32.15 -24.01 -10.71
CA LEU A 153 -31.10 -24.59 -9.86
C LEU A 153 -31.13 -26.11 -9.84
N SER A 154 -32.26 -26.74 -10.19
CA SER A 154 -32.33 -28.19 -10.41
C SER A 154 -31.60 -28.62 -11.69
N ASN A 155 -31.26 -27.69 -12.59
CA ASN A 155 -30.44 -27.99 -13.76
C ASN A 155 -28.96 -28.11 -13.38
N PRO A 156 -28.33 -29.29 -13.55
CA PRO A 156 -26.95 -29.52 -13.13
C PRO A 156 -25.94 -28.60 -13.82
N LYS A 157 -26.22 -28.09 -15.02
CA LYS A 157 -25.34 -27.12 -15.70
C LYS A 157 -25.36 -25.75 -15.03
N VAL A 158 -26.54 -25.32 -14.57
CA VAL A 158 -26.69 -24.03 -13.90
C VAL A 158 -26.15 -24.12 -12.48
N ALA A 159 -26.45 -25.20 -11.75
CA ALA A 159 -25.86 -25.48 -10.45
C ALA A 159 -24.33 -25.48 -10.48
N ALA A 160 -23.73 -26.14 -11.48
CA ALA A 160 -22.28 -26.11 -11.68
C ALA A 160 -21.75 -24.68 -11.96
N TYR A 161 -22.52 -23.85 -12.68
CA TYR A 161 -22.15 -22.46 -12.93
C TYR A 161 -22.21 -21.61 -11.64
N PHE A 162 -23.21 -21.78 -10.80
CA PHE A 162 -23.27 -21.15 -9.47
C PHE A 162 -22.11 -21.59 -8.56
N GLN A 163 -21.68 -22.85 -8.64
CA GLN A 163 -20.48 -23.32 -7.95
C GLN A 163 -19.20 -22.62 -8.45
N THR A 164 -19.08 -22.34 -9.75
CA THR A 164 -17.96 -21.53 -10.27
C THR A 164 -18.01 -20.06 -9.81
N LEU A 165 -19.18 -19.59 -9.37
CA LEU A 165 -19.37 -18.28 -8.73
C LEU A 165 -19.16 -18.33 -7.20
N GLU A 166 -18.74 -19.48 -6.66
CA GLU A 166 -18.54 -19.78 -5.23
C GLU A 166 -19.83 -19.72 -4.41
N LEU A 167 -20.98 -20.01 -5.04
CA LEU A 167 -22.26 -20.12 -4.35
C LEU A 167 -22.58 -21.59 -4.12
N ASP A 168 -22.64 -21.97 -2.83
CA ASP A 168 -23.01 -23.33 -2.44
C ASP A 168 -24.53 -23.44 -2.35
N VAL A 169 -25.15 -23.79 -3.48
CA VAL A 169 -26.61 -23.79 -3.62
C VAL A 169 -27.17 -25.14 -3.18
N HIS A 170 -27.05 -25.44 -1.88
CA HIS A 170 -27.63 -26.65 -1.30
C HIS A 170 -29.14 -26.52 -1.05
N GLU A 171 -29.68 -25.28 -0.98
CA GLU A 171 -31.10 -25.04 -0.73
C GLU A 171 -31.61 -23.82 -1.52
N SER A 172 -32.28 -24.07 -2.66
CA SER A 172 -32.80 -23.04 -3.57
C SER A 172 -33.81 -22.11 -2.90
N ARG A 173 -34.63 -22.66 -1.97
CA ARG A 173 -35.60 -21.90 -1.17
C ARG A 173 -34.96 -20.91 -0.22
N ALA A 174 -33.93 -21.35 0.50
CA ALA A 174 -33.19 -20.48 1.40
C ALA A 174 -32.50 -19.36 0.62
N LEU A 175 -31.93 -19.69 -0.54
CA LEU A 175 -31.33 -18.69 -1.42
C LEU A 175 -32.39 -17.68 -1.91
N PHE A 176 -33.55 -18.14 -2.38
CA PHE A 176 -34.65 -17.26 -2.81
C PHE A 176 -35.01 -16.27 -1.71
N HIS A 177 -35.20 -16.75 -0.47
CA HIS A 177 -35.58 -15.90 0.65
C HIS A 177 -34.49 -14.91 1.08
N ILE A 178 -33.23 -15.16 0.73
CA ILE A 178 -32.12 -14.22 0.95
C ILE A 178 -32.05 -13.15 -0.15
N LEU A 179 -32.51 -13.47 -1.37
CA LEU A 179 -32.51 -12.56 -2.51
C LEU A 179 -33.77 -11.69 -2.52
N ASP A 180 -34.93 -12.26 -2.19
CA ASP A 180 -36.25 -11.60 -2.18
C ASP A 180 -36.33 -10.53 -1.08
N ASN A 181 -36.98 -9.40 -1.40
CA ASN A 181 -37.25 -8.30 -0.48
C ASN A 181 -38.55 -8.50 0.32
N GLY A 182 -39.32 -9.57 0.01
CA GLY A 182 -40.61 -9.92 0.58
C GLY A 182 -41.81 -9.63 -0.33
N ASP A 183 -41.60 -9.30 -1.60
CA ASP A 183 -42.65 -9.14 -2.61
C ASP A 183 -42.93 -10.44 -3.40
N GLY A 184 -42.09 -11.47 -3.19
CA GLY A 184 -42.26 -12.79 -3.80
C GLY A 184 -41.66 -12.92 -5.19
N GLU A 185 -40.91 -11.90 -5.66
CA GLU A 185 -40.19 -11.89 -6.93
C GLU A 185 -38.75 -11.42 -6.70
N VAL A 186 -37.80 -11.89 -7.51
CA VAL A 186 -36.40 -11.45 -7.42
C VAL A 186 -36.04 -10.67 -8.68
N THR A 187 -35.82 -9.36 -8.52
CA THR A 187 -35.31 -8.48 -9.57
C THR A 187 -33.84 -8.76 -9.88
N ARG A 188 -33.36 -8.27 -11.02
CA ARG A 188 -31.93 -8.30 -11.37
C ARG A 188 -31.05 -7.64 -10.31
N GLU A 189 -31.47 -6.48 -9.80
CA GLU A 189 -30.69 -5.76 -8.79
C GLU A 189 -30.61 -6.56 -7.48
N GLU A 190 -31.70 -7.19 -7.05
CA GLU A 190 -31.75 -8.04 -5.86
C GLU A 190 -30.95 -9.33 -6.01
N PHE A 191 -30.99 -9.95 -7.19
CA PHE A 191 -30.17 -11.12 -7.49
C PHE A 191 -28.68 -10.79 -7.37
N ILE A 192 -28.22 -9.67 -7.96
CA ILE A 192 -26.82 -9.26 -7.94
C ILE A 192 -26.39 -8.86 -6.51
N ASP A 193 -27.16 -8.01 -5.83
CA ASP A 193 -26.81 -7.52 -4.49
C ASP A 193 -26.87 -8.64 -3.45
N GLY A 194 -27.90 -9.50 -3.53
CA GLY A 194 -28.05 -10.65 -2.65
C GLY A 194 -26.92 -11.67 -2.81
N ILE A 195 -26.47 -11.95 -4.05
CA ILE A 195 -25.29 -12.80 -4.29
C ILE A 195 -23.99 -12.16 -3.78
N LEU A 196 -23.80 -10.86 -4.03
CA LEU A 196 -22.65 -10.11 -3.51
C LEU A 196 -22.61 -10.13 -1.97
N ARG A 197 -23.79 -10.14 -1.32
CA ARG A 197 -23.94 -10.26 0.12
C ARG A 197 -23.61 -11.68 0.61
N CYS A 198 -24.07 -12.71 -0.09
CA CYS A 198 -23.79 -14.12 0.24
C CYS A 198 -22.31 -14.51 0.08
N LYS A 199 -21.61 -13.94 -0.90
CA LYS A 199 -20.18 -14.18 -1.14
C LYS A 199 -19.28 -13.50 -0.11
N GLY A 200 -19.72 -12.38 0.47
CA GLY A 200 -19.01 -11.73 1.56
C GLY A 200 -19.15 -12.56 2.83
N GLY A 201 -18.04 -12.96 3.47
CA GLY A 201 -18.12 -13.49 4.83
C GLY A 201 -18.90 -12.52 5.72
N ALA A 202 -19.74 -13.03 6.63
CA ALA A 202 -20.58 -12.22 7.51
C ALA A 202 -19.77 -11.06 8.09
N ARG A 203 -20.05 -9.84 7.63
CA ARG A 203 -19.28 -8.68 8.03
C ARG A 203 -19.64 -8.35 9.47
N ALA A 204 -18.73 -7.72 10.22
CA ALA A 204 -19.03 -7.27 11.58
C ALA A 204 -20.32 -6.42 11.66
N ILE A 205 -20.66 -5.72 10.57
CA ILE A 205 -21.90 -4.95 10.44
C ILE A 205 -23.15 -5.84 10.38
N ASP A 206 -23.07 -7.00 9.74
CA ASP A 206 -24.18 -7.96 9.64
C ASP A 206 -24.46 -8.58 11.02
N GLN A 207 -23.41 -8.84 11.82
CA GLN A 207 -23.56 -9.26 13.22
C GLN A 207 -24.21 -8.18 14.10
N ILE A 208 -23.83 -6.91 13.91
CA ILE A 208 -24.44 -5.79 14.63
C ILE A 208 -25.92 -5.65 14.26
N GLN A 209 -26.27 -5.78 12.98
CA GLN A 209 -27.65 -5.75 12.50
C GLN A 209 -28.46 -6.90 13.10
N MET A 210 -27.93 -8.13 13.08
CA MET A 210 -28.56 -9.30 13.68
C MET A 210 -28.80 -9.13 15.18
N HIS A 211 -27.85 -8.52 15.90
CA HIS A 211 -28.03 -8.17 17.32
C HIS A 211 -29.12 -7.11 17.54
N ALA A 212 -29.24 -6.13 16.64
CA ALA A 212 -30.28 -5.12 16.70
C ALA A 212 -31.67 -5.75 16.48
N ASP A 213 -31.79 -6.64 15.49
CA ASP A 213 -33.03 -7.36 15.17
C ASP A 213 -33.44 -8.28 16.34
N LEU A 214 -32.49 -9.00 16.94
CA LEU A 214 -32.73 -9.81 18.14
C LEU A 214 -33.26 -8.98 19.31
N ARG A 215 -32.70 -7.79 19.58
CA ARG A 215 -33.22 -6.87 20.61
C ARG A 215 -34.62 -6.38 20.29
N GLN A 216 -34.94 -6.18 19.01
CA GLN A 216 -36.26 -5.76 18.58
C GLN A 216 -37.29 -6.88 18.76
N LEU A 217 -36.90 -8.11 18.46
CA LEU A 217 -37.71 -9.32 18.63
C LEU A 217 -37.99 -9.58 20.11
N ASP A 218 -36.98 -9.44 20.98
CA ASP A 218 -37.13 -9.55 22.43
C ASP A 218 -38.16 -8.54 22.99
N LYS A 219 -38.08 -7.27 22.53
CA LYS A 219 -39.09 -6.25 22.89
C LYS A 219 -40.50 -6.62 22.43
N LYS A 220 -40.66 -7.21 21.25
CA LYS A 220 -41.97 -7.65 20.73
C LYS A 220 -42.51 -8.83 21.55
N VAL A 221 -41.66 -9.80 21.91
CA VAL A 221 -42.02 -10.93 22.77
C VAL A 221 -42.47 -10.45 24.15
N VAL A 222 -41.73 -9.54 24.79
CA VAL A 222 -42.12 -8.95 26.08
C VAL A 222 -43.47 -8.23 26.00
N LYS A 223 -43.73 -7.49 24.92
CA LYS A 223 -45.04 -6.86 24.69
C LYS A 223 -46.15 -7.89 24.53
N LEU A 224 -45.91 -8.96 23.77
CA LEU A 224 -46.87 -10.05 23.55
C LEU A 224 -47.23 -10.74 24.87
N VAL A 225 -46.23 -11.07 25.70
CA VAL A 225 -46.42 -11.67 27.03
C VAL A 225 -47.26 -10.77 27.93
N LYS A 226 -46.96 -9.46 27.97
CA LYS A 226 -47.75 -8.49 28.75
C LYS A 226 -49.20 -8.39 28.24
N SER A 227 -49.41 -8.47 26.92
CA SER A 227 -50.74 -8.46 26.33
C SER A 227 -51.54 -9.72 26.68
N LEU A 228 -50.91 -10.90 26.63
CA LEU A 228 -51.54 -12.17 26.97
C LEU A 228 -51.87 -12.30 28.46
N GLN A 229 -51.03 -11.75 29.34
CA GLN A 229 -51.32 -11.66 30.78
C GLN A 229 -52.50 -10.72 31.10
N LYS A 230 -52.68 -9.65 30.31
CA LYS A 230 -53.82 -8.74 30.46
C LYS A 230 -55.14 -9.33 29.95
N SER A 231 -55.09 -10.22 28.96
CA SER A 231 -56.28 -10.87 28.39
C SER A 231 -56.76 -12.10 29.17
N ASP A 232 -56.24 -12.37 30.38
CA ASP A 232 -56.60 -13.49 31.28
C ASP A 232 -56.51 -14.92 30.70
N VAL A 233 -55.91 -15.10 29.52
CA VAL A 233 -55.75 -16.41 28.84
C VAL A 233 -54.86 -17.38 29.63
N ILE A 234 -54.02 -16.90 30.56
CA ILE A 234 -53.06 -17.72 31.33
C ILE A 234 -53.54 -18.02 32.76
N LYS A 235 -54.68 -17.46 33.22
CA LYS A 235 -55.25 -17.82 34.53
C LYS A 235 -56.10 -19.09 34.44
N GLY A 236 -55.48 -20.24 34.26
CA GLY A 236 -56.22 -21.49 34.16
C GLY A 236 -55.38 -22.76 34.20
N LYS A 237 -54.68 -23.01 35.31
CA LYS A 237 -54.47 -24.34 35.95
C LYS A 237 -53.30 -24.30 36.94
N ARG A 238 -53.63 -23.98 38.19
CA ARG A 238 -53.02 -24.61 39.38
C ARG A 238 -54.15 -24.79 40.39
N GLN A 239 -54.74 -25.99 40.38
CA GLN A 239 -55.36 -26.56 41.58
C GLN A 239 -54.24 -26.89 42.57
#